data_AF-A0A0C2FWM5-F1
#
_entry.id   AF-A0A0C2FWM5-F1
#
_cell.length_a   1.000
_cell.length_b   1.000
_cell.length_c   1.000
_cell.angle_alpha   90.00
_cell.angle_beta   90.00
_cell.angle_gamma   90.00
#
_symmetry.space_group_name_H-M   'P 1'
#
loop_
_entity.id
_entity.type
_entity.pdbx_description
1 polymer ?
#
loop_
_entity_poly.entity_id
_entity_poly.type
_entity_poly.pdbx_seq_one_letter_code
_entity_poly.pdbx_strand_id
1 'polypeptide(L)'
;MQPNLHEEAQQVLDNMKWIVVDVDEEKRLLEGVVSRFAVSGEGTACVVVGEPCSGRTTTVKGAVEEFQLDAKLQVISVAQLGSDRNALQLLTTGEDMKRCVLVVEDADELATRQRQSLLYLLLDMTRKNSDHQWLNFMTSLEKRVRSRLSTARILFHPALKIEDYVAAFETFLGKATEQCSKEWEAFVTAFISDPSVRAELEYVYSANASYTLLKQLTSAFLCLYLDNIEGVPPAELFAEAVEMVMPTLSMWSLCVLLCVYRRLRSCPQSATVGYRKILQDFRRVGNTVDSRVRVPSDLAVYKELDRLVELGLLEADTKANNMVFRRCSLNMNTQNLGKILREITLPAAIEYWFETQAAE
;
A
#
# COMPACT_ATOMS: atom_id res chain seq x y z
N MET A 1 5.54 39.16 -10.27
CA MET A 1 5.82 38.12 -11.28
C MET A 1 6.13 36.83 -10.53
N GLN A 2 5.09 36.05 -10.21
CA GLN A 2 5.17 34.68 -9.70
C GLN A 2 4.53 33.62 -10.68
N PRO A 3 4.38 33.84 -12.00
CA PRO A 3 3.57 32.92 -12.81
C PRO A 3 4.25 31.57 -13.08
N ASN A 4 5.58 31.45 -12.93
CA ASN A 4 6.32 30.26 -13.36
C ASN A 4 6.16 29.07 -12.40
N LEU A 5 6.15 29.31 -11.09
CA LEU A 5 6.14 28.22 -10.10
C LEU A 5 4.80 27.47 -10.01
N HIS A 6 3.66 28.16 -10.21
CA HIS A 6 2.36 27.49 -10.20
C HIS A 6 2.14 26.62 -11.45
N GLU A 7 2.61 27.08 -12.62
CA GLU A 7 2.55 26.29 -13.85
C GLU A 7 3.39 25.01 -13.72
N GLU A 8 4.60 25.12 -13.14
CA GLU A 8 5.45 23.95 -12.86
C GLU A 8 4.84 23.03 -11.80
N ALA A 9 4.27 23.56 -10.71
CA ALA A 9 3.57 22.76 -9.71
C ALA A 9 2.41 21.96 -10.33
N GLN A 10 1.63 22.58 -11.22
CA GLN A 10 0.56 21.90 -11.95
C GLN A 10 1.11 20.80 -12.87
N GLN A 11 2.17 21.08 -13.62
CA GLN A 11 2.81 20.10 -14.51
C GLN A 11 3.37 18.90 -13.71
N VAL A 12 3.97 19.14 -12.55
CA VAL A 12 4.45 18.07 -11.66
C VAL A 12 3.28 17.24 -11.15
N LEU A 13 2.19 17.88 -10.71
CA LEU A 13 0.99 17.19 -10.23
C LEU A 13 0.34 16.33 -11.33
N ASP A 14 0.21 16.86 -12.55
CA ASP A 14 -0.35 16.14 -13.70
C ASP A 14 0.48 14.90 -14.07
N ASN A 15 1.81 15.00 -13.95
CA ASN A 15 2.73 13.90 -14.22
C ASN A 15 2.93 12.94 -13.04
N MET A 16 2.48 13.32 -11.84
CA MET A 16 2.71 12.60 -10.58
C MET A 16 2.41 11.11 -10.72
N LYS A 17 1.28 10.75 -11.36
CA LYS A 17 0.85 9.35 -11.54
C LYS A 17 1.94 8.45 -12.14
N TRP A 18 2.75 8.97 -13.06
CA TRP A 18 3.75 8.22 -13.81
C TRP A 18 5.11 8.13 -13.14
N ILE A 19 5.37 8.98 -12.13
CA ILE A 19 6.65 8.99 -11.42
C ILE A 19 6.77 7.73 -10.55
N VAL A 20 7.84 6.96 -10.77
CA VAL A 20 8.24 5.85 -9.93
C VAL A 20 9.66 6.13 -9.45
N VAL A 21 9.92 5.93 -8.17
CA VAL A 21 11.19 6.26 -7.50
C VAL A 21 11.78 5.00 -6.88
N ASP A 22 13.11 4.93 -6.84
CA ASP A 22 13.85 3.86 -6.16
C ASP A 22 13.45 2.45 -6.64
N VAL A 23 13.34 2.28 -7.97
CA VAL A 23 12.97 1.00 -8.62
C VAL A 23 14.00 0.54 -9.65
N ASP A 24 15.18 1.14 -9.69
CA ASP A 24 16.17 0.88 -10.74
C ASP A 24 16.70 -0.56 -10.68
N GLU A 25 16.90 -1.10 -9.48
CA GLU A 25 17.33 -2.49 -9.31
C GLU A 25 16.22 -3.47 -9.73
N GLU A 26 14.99 -3.24 -9.30
CA GLU A 26 13.83 -4.04 -9.65
C GLU A 26 13.55 -3.99 -11.15
N LYS A 27 13.66 -2.80 -11.75
CA LYS A 27 13.54 -2.59 -13.20
C LYS A 27 14.61 -3.38 -13.94
N ARG A 28 15.88 -3.29 -13.53
CA ARG A 28 16.99 -4.06 -14.14
C ARG A 28 16.77 -5.58 -14.02
N LEU A 29 16.27 -6.06 -12.88
CA LEU A 29 15.94 -7.47 -12.68
C LEU A 29 14.79 -7.91 -13.59
N LEU A 30 13.75 -7.08 -13.73
CA LEU A 30 12.63 -7.30 -14.64
C LEU A 30 13.10 -7.32 -16.10
N GLU A 31 13.89 -6.35 -16.52
CA GLU A 31 14.51 -6.31 -17.86
C GLU A 31 15.34 -7.56 -18.12
N GLY A 32 16.08 -8.07 -17.15
CA GLY A 32 16.80 -9.34 -17.27
C GLY A 32 15.88 -10.55 -17.49
N VAL A 33 14.67 -10.54 -16.92
CA VAL A 33 13.65 -11.58 -17.15
C VAL A 33 13.02 -11.45 -18.54
N VAL A 34 12.67 -10.23 -18.94
CA VAL A 34 12.03 -9.92 -20.23
C VAL A 34 13.01 -10.14 -21.38
N SER A 35 14.25 -9.69 -21.24
CA SER A 35 15.34 -9.84 -22.23
C SER A 35 15.57 -11.31 -22.60
N ARG A 36 15.61 -12.22 -21.61
CA ARG A 36 15.76 -13.66 -21.88
C ARG A 36 14.65 -14.16 -22.79
N PHE A 37 13.41 -13.77 -22.53
CA PHE A 37 12.28 -14.14 -23.38
C PHE A 37 12.32 -13.50 -24.76
N ALA A 38 12.69 -12.23 -24.84
CA ALA A 38 12.84 -11.54 -26.13
C ALA A 38 13.89 -12.22 -27.04
N VAL A 39 15.00 -12.71 -26.46
CA VAL A 39 16.11 -13.31 -27.20
C VAL A 39 15.92 -14.80 -27.46
N SER A 40 15.54 -15.60 -26.45
CA SER A 40 15.49 -17.07 -26.56
C SER A 40 14.09 -17.62 -26.79
N GLY A 41 13.03 -16.85 -26.55
CA GLY A 41 11.65 -17.33 -26.51
C GLY A 41 11.34 -18.25 -25.32
N GLU A 42 12.27 -18.43 -24.39
CA GLU A 42 12.07 -19.27 -23.21
C GLU A 42 11.15 -18.59 -22.19
N GLY A 43 10.06 -19.28 -21.85
CA GLY A 43 9.14 -18.86 -20.80
C GLY A 43 9.81 -18.90 -19.43
N THR A 44 9.73 -17.80 -18.68
CA THR A 44 10.16 -17.69 -17.29
C THR A 44 9.01 -17.13 -16.46
N ALA A 45 8.86 -17.62 -15.24
CA ALA A 45 7.95 -17.04 -14.25
C ALA A 45 8.76 -16.34 -13.16
N CYS A 46 8.34 -15.15 -12.75
CA CYS A 46 8.89 -14.46 -11.59
C CYS A 46 7.75 -13.95 -10.70
N VAL A 47 8.08 -13.59 -9.48
CA VAL A 47 7.10 -13.05 -8.52
C VAL A 47 7.54 -11.65 -8.12
N VAL A 48 6.67 -10.67 -8.34
CA VAL A 48 6.88 -9.28 -7.95
C VAL A 48 6.04 -8.95 -6.73
N VAL A 49 6.69 -8.65 -5.61
CA VAL A 49 6.05 -8.37 -4.32
C VAL A 49 6.31 -6.93 -3.94
N GLY A 50 5.33 -6.28 -3.32
CA GLY A 50 5.44 -4.91 -2.85
C GLY A 50 4.10 -4.45 -2.29
N GLU A 51 4.10 -3.31 -1.64
CA GLU A 51 2.88 -2.69 -1.15
C GLU A 51 1.92 -2.30 -2.29
N PRO A 52 0.62 -2.09 -2.01
CA PRO A 52 -0.27 -1.45 -2.96
C PRO A 52 0.33 -0.14 -3.48
N CYS A 53 0.18 0.11 -4.79
CA CYS A 53 0.66 1.32 -5.46
C CYS A 53 2.19 1.56 -5.43
N SER A 54 3.01 0.58 -5.04
CA SER A 54 4.49 0.71 -5.02
C SER A 54 5.14 0.75 -6.41
N GLY A 55 4.40 1.08 -7.47
CA GLY A 55 4.91 1.15 -8.84
C GLY A 55 5.06 -0.19 -9.58
N ARG A 56 4.83 -1.34 -8.93
CA ARG A 56 5.01 -2.70 -9.51
C ARG A 56 4.53 -2.85 -10.95
N THR A 57 3.25 -2.61 -11.19
CA THR A 57 2.66 -2.78 -12.53
C THR A 57 3.25 -1.78 -13.53
N THR A 58 3.54 -0.54 -13.10
CA THR A 58 4.16 0.48 -13.95
C THR A 58 5.59 0.08 -14.34
N THR A 59 6.40 -0.39 -13.39
CA THR A 59 7.78 -0.84 -13.65
C THR A 59 7.79 -2.06 -14.57
N VAL A 60 6.86 -3.01 -14.38
CA VAL A 60 6.73 -4.17 -15.28
C VAL A 60 6.34 -3.73 -16.69
N LYS A 61 5.38 -2.81 -16.83
CA LYS A 61 5.00 -2.25 -18.15
C LYS A 61 6.18 -1.58 -18.83
N GLY A 62 6.89 -0.70 -18.12
CA GLY A 62 8.07 -0.02 -18.67
C GLY A 62 9.17 -0.99 -19.10
N ALA A 63 9.43 -2.04 -18.30
CA ALA A 63 10.40 -3.07 -18.67
C ALA A 63 9.97 -3.88 -19.91
N VAL A 64 8.67 -4.05 -20.17
CA VAL A 64 8.15 -4.75 -21.35
C VAL A 64 8.16 -3.86 -22.59
N GLU A 65 7.83 -2.59 -22.42
CA GLU A 65 7.86 -1.55 -23.47
C GLU A 65 9.29 -1.34 -24.01
N GLU A 66 10.31 -1.38 -23.15
CA GLU A 66 11.73 -1.27 -23.55
C GLU A 66 12.14 -2.31 -24.61
N PHE A 67 11.55 -3.51 -24.57
CA PHE A 67 11.81 -4.58 -25.54
C PHE A 67 10.77 -4.67 -26.66
N GLN A 68 9.89 -3.67 -26.82
CA GLN A 68 8.84 -3.63 -27.85
C GLN A 68 7.91 -4.86 -27.81
N LEU A 69 7.57 -5.29 -26.59
CA LEU A 69 6.67 -6.41 -26.32
C LEU A 69 5.31 -5.93 -25.80
N ASP A 70 5.01 -4.63 -25.90
CA ASP A 70 3.76 -3.99 -25.48
C ASP A 70 2.53 -4.60 -26.15
N ALA A 71 2.59 -4.86 -27.46
CA ALA A 71 1.51 -5.53 -28.21
C ALA A 71 1.24 -6.98 -27.74
N LYS A 72 2.15 -7.54 -26.95
CA LYS A 72 2.10 -8.91 -26.39
C LYS A 72 1.83 -8.91 -24.88
N LEU A 73 1.74 -7.74 -24.26
CA LEU A 73 1.47 -7.60 -22.84
C LEU A 73 -0.02 -7.75 -22.58
N GLN A 74 -0.37 -8.70 -21.75
CA GLN A 74 -1.71 -8.85 -21.22
C GLN A 74 -1.67 -8.69 -19.70
N VAL A 75 -2.42 -7.72 -19.20
CA VAL A 75 -2.60 -7.49 -17.76
C VAL A 75 -3.97 -8.02 -17.38
N ILE A 76 -4.01 -8.96 -16.44
CA ILE A 76 -5.23 -9.60 -16.00
C ILE A 76 -5.35 -9.46 -14.49
N SER A 77 -6.45 -8.88 -14.03
CA SER A 77 -6.83 -8.93 -12.61
C SER A 77 -7.57 -10.24 -12.31
N VAL A 78 -7.25 -10.87 -11.19
CA VAL A 78 -7.91 -12.13 -10.79
C VAL A 78 -9.43 -11.96 -10.59
N ALA A 79 -9.88 -10.77 -10.20
CA ALA A 79 -11.30 -10.44 -10.11
C ALA A 79 -12.02 -10.61 -11.47
N GLN A 80 -11.35 -10.33 -12.59
CA GLN A 80 -11.90 -10.46 -13.94
C GLN A 80 -11.93 -11.91 -14.44
N LEU A 81 -11.06 -12.77 -13.91
CA LEU A 81 -10.97 -14.16 -14.31
C LEU A 81 -12.18 -15.00 -13.86
N GLY A 82 -12.89 -14.57 -12.81
CA GLY A 82 -14.04 -15.30 -12.29
C GLY A 82 -13.68 -16.75 -11.92
N SER A 83 -14.21 -17.73 -12.65
CA SER A 83 -13.89 -19.16 -12.44
C SER A 83 -12.66 -19.62 -13.24
N ASP A 84 -11.95 -20.64 -12.76
CA ASP A 84 -10.80 -21.25 -13.46
C ASP A 84 -11.15 -21.67 -14.91
N ARG A 85 -12.40 -22.03 -15.18
CA ARG A 85 -12.88 -22.39 -16.53
C ARG A 85 -12.97 -21.18 -17.47
N ASN A 86 -13.46 -20.05 -16.95
CA ASN A 86 -13.54 -18.80 -17.72
C ASN A 86 -12.13 -18.25 -18.00
N ALA A 87 -11.23 -18.35 -17.02
CA ALA A 87 -9.84 -17.99 -17.17
C ALA A 87 -9.16 -18.81 -18.27
N LEU A 88 -9.34 -20.13 -18.27
CA LEU A 88 -8.82 -21.00 -19.32
C LEU A 88 -9.38 -20.64 -20.69
N GLN A 89 -10.67 -20.33 -20.77
CA GLN A 89 -11.31 -19.95 -22.03
C GLN A 89 -10.73 -18.64 -22.58
N LEU A 90 -10.58 -17.61 -21.72
CA LEU A 90 -9.90 -16.35 -22.05
C LEU A 90 -8.47 -16.58 -22.56
N LEU A 91 -7.74 -17.50 -21.94
CA LEU A 91 -6.34 -17.80 -22.27
C LEU A 91 -6.17 -18.73 -23.49
N THR A 92 -7.22 -19.41 -23.96
CA THR A 92 -7.13 -20.38 -25.07
C THR A 92 -7.78 -19.93 -26.37
N THR A 93 -8.62 -18.89 -26.37
CA THR A 93 -9.34 -18.44 -27.58
C THR A 93 -8.54 -17.51 -28.51
N GLY A 94 -7.36 -17.03 -28.12
CA GLY A 94 -6.56 -16.09 -28.93
C GLY A 94 -5.45 -16.77 -29.74
N GLU A 95 -5.45 -16.63 -31.07
CA GLU A 95 -4.35 -17.08 -31.95
C GLU A 95 -3.01 -16.37 -31.65
N ASP A 96 -3.06 -15.16 -31.06
CA ASP A 96 -1.90 -14.32 -30.72
C ASP A 96 -1.19 -14.68 -29.41
N MET A 97 -1.70 -15.67 -28.66
CA MET A 97 -1.11 -16.05 -27.37
C MET A 97 0.32 -16.57 -27.51
N LYS A 98 0.70 -17.11 -28.68
CA LYS A 98 1.97 -17.82 -28.93
C LYS A 98 3.26 -17.05 -28.64
N ARG A 99 3.23 -15.77 -28.18
CA ARG A 99 4.34 -15.03 -27.54
C ARG A 99 3.78 -13.92 -26.66
N CYS A 100 3.21 -14.23 -25.50
CA CYS A 100 2.62 -13.21 -24.62
C CYS A 100 3.34 -13.05 -23.28
N VAL A 101 3.40 -11.81 -22.79
CA VAL A 101 3.81 -11.50 -21.42
C VAL A 101 2.54 -11.33 -20.61
N LEU A 102 2.31 -12.18 -19.62
CA LEU A 102 1.18 -12.05 -18.73
C LEU A 102 1.56 -11.45 -17.37
N VAL A 103 0.85 -10.40 -17.00
CA VAL A 103 0.85 -9.84 -15.65
C VAL A 103 -0.45 -10.22 -14.96
N VAL A 104 -0.36 -10.98 -13.86
CA VAL A 104 -1.52 -11.31 -13.03
C VAL A 104 -1.51 -10.42 -11.79
N GLU A 105 -2.48 -9.54 -11.67
CA GLU A 105 -2.67 -8.70 -10.48
C GLU A 105 -3.49 -9.47 -9.42
N ASP A 106 -3.21 -9.25 -8.13
CA ASP A 106 -3.88 -9.92 -6.99
C ASP A 106 -3.81 -11.45 -7.06
N ALA A 107 -2.67 -11.96 -7.53
CA ALA A 107 -2.47 -13.37 -7.76
C ALA A 107 -2.38 -14.22 -6.47
N ASP A 108 -2.20 -13.60 -5.32
CA ASP A 108 -2.47 -14.21 -4.01
C ASP A 108 -3.91 -14.75 -3.92
N GLU A 109 -4.89 -14.09 -4.55
CA GLU A 109 -6.26 -14.62 -4.63
C GLU A 109 -6.30 -16.00 -5.32
N LEU A 110 -5.53 -16.20 -6.40
CA LEU A 110 -5.42 -17.52 -7.06
C LEU A 110 -4.77 -18.57 -6.15
N ALA A 111 -3.84 -18.17 -5.30
CA ALA A 111 -3.23 -19.07 -4.31
C ALA A 111 -4.24 -19.50 -3.24
N THR A 112 -5.25 -18.67 -2.94
CA THR A 112 -6.32 -19.03 -1.99
C THR A 112 -7.42 -19.93 -2.60
N ARG A 113 -7.49 -20.05 -3.93
CA ARG A 113 -8.51 -20.89 -4.61
C ARG A 113 -8.31 -22.38 -4.36
N GLN A 114 -9.41 -23.11 -4.30
CA GLN A 114 -9.39 -24.56 -4.07
C GLN A 114 -8.58 -25.26 -5.19
N ARG A 115 -7.57 -26.06 -4.79
CA ARG A 115 -6.69 -26.85 -5.67
C ARG A 115 -5.72 -26.05 -6.55
N GLN A 116 -5.70 -24.71 -6.54
CA GLN A 116 -4.75 -23.88 -7.29
C GLN A 116 -4.57 -24.33 -8.76
N SER A 117 -5.65 -24.77 -9.41
CA SER A 117 -5.58 -25.52 -10.66
C SER A 117 -5.16 -24.62 -11.83
N LEU A 118 -5.74 -23.42 -11.89
CA LEU A 118 -5.34 -22.40 -12.85
C LEU A 118 -3.85 -22.08 -12.69
N LEU A 119 -3.42 -21.68 -11.49
CA LEU A 119 -2.04 -21.36 -11.20
C LEU A 119 -1.07 -22.49 -11.57
N TYR A 120 -1.40 -23.74 -11.22
CA TYR A 120 -0.62 -24.89 -11.64
C TYR A 120 -0.47 -24.96 -13.17
N LEU A 121 -1.58 -24.79 -13.90
CA LEU A 121 -1.60 -24.88 -15.35
C LEU A 121 -0.80 -23.74 -15.99
N LEU A 122 -0.92 -22.51 -15.47
CA LEU A 122 -0.11 -21.36 -15.92
C LEU A 122 1.39 -21.65 -15.81
N LEU A 123 1.83 -22.17 -14.66
CA LEU A 123 3.24 -22.52 -14.46
C LEU A 123 3.66 -23.76 -15.25
N ASP A 124 2.79 -24.75 -15.43
CA ASP A 124 3.10 -25.95 -16.22
C ASP A 124 3.24 -25.61 -17.72
N MET A 125 2.46 -24.63 -18.22
CA MET A 125 2.62 -24.10 -19.58
C MET A 125 3.99 -23.43 -19.79
N THR A 126 4.53 -22.72 -18.79
CA THR A 126 5.89 -22.15 -18.90
C THR A 126 7.00 -23.19 -19.06
N ARG A 127 6.78 -24.44 -18.60
CA ARG A 127 7.80 -25.50 -18.60
C ARG A 127 7.78 -26.45 -19.80
N LYS A 128 6.65 -26.61 -20.49
CA LYS A 128 6.43 -27.70 -21.47
C LYS A 128 6.74 -27.37 -22.93
N ASN A 129 7.46 -26.27 -23.20
CA ASN A 129 7.72 -25.62 -24.50
C ASN A 129 6.68 -24.56 -24.89
N SER A 130 7.20 -23.47 -25.49
CA SER A 130 6.59 -22.27 -26.08
C SER A 130 6.09 -21.16 -25.13
N ASP A 131 6.85 -20.07 -25.10
CA ASP A 131 6.41 -18.71 -25.42
C ASP A 131 5.54 -17.89 -24.43
N HIS A 132 5.50 -18.19 -23.13
CA HIS A 132 4.72 -17.38 -22.17
C HIS A 132 5.46 -17.06 -20.86
N GLN A 133 5.31 -15.83 -20.36
CA GLN A 133 5.78 -15.40 -19.03
C GLN A 133 4.62 -14.97 -18.11
N TRP A 134 4.75 -15.18 -16.79
CA TRP A 134 3.68 -14.98 -15.79
C TRP A 134 4.20 -14.40 -14.46
N LEU A 135 3.38 -13.56 -13.80
CA LEU A 135 3.77 -12.75 -12.63
C LEU A 135 2.78 -12.72 -11.47
N ASN A 136 3.37 -12.63 -10.26
CA ASN A 136 2.83 -12.34 -8.92
C ASN A 136 2.24 -13.54 -8.14
N PHE A 137 2.67 -13.81 -6.90
CA PHE A 137 2.04 -14.73 -5.92
C PHE A 137 2.62 -14.46 -4.52
N MET A 138 1.78 -14.33 -3.49
CA MET A 138 2.25 -14.36 -2.11
C MET A 138 1.45 -15.35 -1.26
N THR A 139 2.14 -16.45 -0.93
CA THR A 139 1.89 -17.36 0.20
C THR A 139 0.73 -18.36 0.07
N SER A 140 0.96 -19.56 0.63
CA SER A 140 0.12 -20.78 0.55
C SER A 140 0.14 -21.61 -0.75
N LEU A 141 1.23 -21.62 -1.53
CA LEU A 141 1.33 -22.51 -2.70
C LEU A 141 1.45 -24.00 -2.31
N GLU A 142 0.65 -24.85 -2.95
CA GLU A 142 0.78 -26.31 -2.87
C GLU A 142 2.17 -26.75 -3.38
N LYS A 143 2.69 -27.88 -2.87
CA LYS A 143 4.02 -28.40 -3.24
C LYS A 143 4.20 -28.54 -4.76
N ARG A 144 3.15 -28.97 -5.48
CA ARG A 144 3.16 -29.13 -6.94
C ARG A 144 3.25 -27.81 -7.71
N VAL A 145 2.73 -26.72 -7.15
CA VAL A 145 2.79 -25.37 -7.73
C VAL A 145 4.15 -24.74 -7.44
N ARG A 146 4.59 -24.81 -6.18
CA ARG A 146 5.88 -24.28 -5.74
C ARG A 146 7.07 -24.87 -6.49
N SER A 147 7.02 -26.18 -6.78
CA SER A 147 8.06 -26.87 -7.54
C SER A 147 8.20 -26.36 -8.99
N ARG A 148 7.21 -25.64 -9.52
CA ARG A 148 7.15 -25.13 -10.89
C ARG A 148 7.46 -23.64 -11.01
N LEU A 149 7.35 -22.89 -9.92
CA LEU A 149 7.72 -21.47 -9.86
C LEU A 149 9.26 -21.33 -9.96
N SER A 150 9.76 -20.37 -10.74
CA SER A 150 11.19 -20.01 -10.65
C SER A 150 11.48 -19.32 -9.32
N THR A 151 12.71 -19.46 -8.83
CA THR A 151 13.13 -18.89 -7.54
C THR A 151 13.23 -17.35 -7.59
N ALA A 152 13.13 -16.73 -8.76
CA ALA A 152 13.28 -15.28 -8.92
C ALA A 152 12.10 -14.52 -8.31
N ARG A 153 12.36 -13.86 -7.17
CA ARG A 153 11.44 -12.95 -6.49
C ARG A 153 12.04 -11.55 -6.55
N ILE A 154 11.26 -10.61 -7.06
CA ILE A 154 11.62 -9.20 -7.14
C ILE A 154 10.77 -8.49 -6.09
N LEU A 155 11.42 -7.84 -5.14
CA LEU A 155 10.78 -7.24 -3.98
C LEU A 155 10.92 -5.73 -4.11
N PHE A 156 9.80 -5.02 -4.14
CA PHE A 156 9.73 -3.57 -4.04
C PHE A 156 9.67 -3.23 -2.56
N HIS A 157 10.72 -2.57 -2.07
CA HIS A 157 10.85 -2.23 -0.66
C HIS A 157 10.37 -0.80 -0.40
N PRO A 158 9.91 -0.49 0.83
CA PRO A 158 9.82 0.88 1.28
C PRO A 158 11.22 1.50 1.42
N ALA A 159 11.29 2.81 1.65
CA ALA A 159 12.57 3.47 1.89
C ALA A 159 13.29 2.86 3.09
N LEU A 160 14.56 2.49 2.91
CA LEU A 160 15.39 1.90 3.96
C LEU A 160 16.04 2.96 4.84
N LYS A 161 16.21 4.17 4.30
CA LYS A 161 16.82 5.31 4.99
C LYS A 161 15.99 6.57 4.72
N ILE A 162 16.07 7.51 5.66
CA ILE A 162 15.41 8.81 5.53
C ILE A 162 15.98 9.59 4.35
N GLU A 163 17.27 9.45 4.04
CA GLU A 163 17.88 10.13 2.90
C GLU A 163 17.27 9.69 1.57
N ASP A 164 16.99 8.39 1.42
CA ASP A 164 16.35 7.84 0.22
C ASP A 164 14.89 8.32 0.13
N TYR A 165 14.20 8.41 1.27
CA TYR A 165 12.84 8.95 1.37
C TYR A 165 12.76 10.44 1.00
N VAL A 166 13.72 11.25 1.48
CA VAL A 166 13.79 12.67 1.13
C VAL A 166 14.16 12.85 -0.34
N ALA A 167 15.10 12.06 -0.88
CA ALA A 167 15.45 12.07 -2.30
C ALA A 167 14.24 11.73 -3.20
N ALA A 168 13.45 10.73 -2.80
CA ALA A 168 12.19 10.40 -3.45
C ALA A 168 11.19 11.56 -3.40
N PHE A 169 11.09 12.28 -2.27
CA PHE A 169 10.25 13.47 -2.16
C PHE A 169 10.69 14.58 -3.12
N GLU A 170 12.00 14.84 -3.24
CA GLU A 170 12.52 15.79 -4.24
C GLU A 170 12.15 15.38 -5.67
N THR A 171 12.20 14.06 -5.94
CA THR A 171 11.86 13.50 -7.25
C THR A 171 10.37 13.63 -7.56
N PHE A 172 9.50 13.38 -6.58
CA PHE A 172 8.05 13.59 -6.73
C PHE A 172 7.70 15.06 -6.92
N LEU A 173 8.46 15.97 -6.31
CA LEU A 173 8.35 17.41 -6.58
C LEU A 173 8.93 17.81 -7.94
N GLY A 174 9.47 16.88 -8.74
CA GLY A 174 9.93 17.13 -10.10
C GLY A 174 11.35 17.67 -10.22
N LYS A 175 12.13 17.75 -9.13
CA LYS A 175 13.51 18.31 -9.12
C LYS A 175 14.44 17.63 -10.12
N ALA A 176 14.27 16.33 -10.35
CA ALA A 176 15.12 15.52 -11.23
C ALA A 176 14.61 15.41 -12.69
N THR A 177 13.56 16.15 -13.06
CA THR A 177 13.02 16.09 -14.43
C THR A 177 13.81 17.00 -15.39
N GLU A 178 14.01 16.56 -16.64
CA GLU A 178 14.73 17.33 -17.68
C GLU A 178 14.09 18.69 -18.00
N GLN A 179 12.85 18.91 -17.54
CA GLN A 179 12.01 20.09 -17.81
C GLN A 179 11.91 21.03 -16.60
N CYS A 180 12.57 20.71 -15.48
CA CYS A 180 12.56 21.51 -14.25
C CYS A 180 13.24 22.87 -14.48
N SER A 181 12.56 23.97 -14.15
CA SER A 181 13.20 25.29 -14.18
C SER A 181 14.17 25.44 -13.01
N LYS A 182 15.16 26.33 -13.18
CA LYS A 182 16.08 26.68 -12.08
C LYS A 182 15.36 27.36 -10.92
N GLU A 183 14.25 28.05 -11.18
CA GLU A 183 13.47 28.69 -10.12
C GLU A 183 12.73 27.66 -9.27
N TRP A 184 12.15 26.64 -9.89
CA TRP A 184 11.51 25.53 -9.19
C TRP A 184 12.52 24.65 -8.44
N GLU A 185 13.66 24.34 -9.05
CA GLU A 185 14.74 23.60 -8.38
C GLU A 185 15.22 24.34 -7.11
N ALA A 186 15.40 25.67 -7.20
CA ALA A 186 15.76 26.49 -6.07
C ALA A 186 14.66 26.53 -4.99
N PHE A 187 13.40 26.60 -5.40
CA PHE A 187 12.25 26.52 -4.50
C PHE A 187 12.22 25.18 -3.74
N VAL A 188 12.28 24.05 -4.46
CA VAL A 188 12.26 22.70 -3.85
C VAL A 188 13.44 22.53 -2.88
N THR A 189 14.63 22.97 -3.28
CA THR A 189 15.83 22.89 -2.43
C THR A 189 15.68 23.72 -1.15
N ALA A 190 15.15 24.94 -1.25
CA ALA A 190 14.90 25.79 -0.09
C ALA A 190 13.80 25.21 0.82
N PHE A 191 12.71 24.72 0.22
CA PHE A 191 11.58 24.12 0.91
C PHE A 191 11.98 22.87 1.71
N ILE A 192 12.75 21.96 1.12
CA ILE A 192 13.21 20.74 1.80
C ILE A 192 14.29 21.01 2.84
N SER A 193 15.04 22.09 2.67
CA SER A 193 16.01 22.55 3.66
C SER A 193 15.36 23.22 4.87
N ASP A 194 14.06 23.53 4.82
CA ASP A 194 13.32 24.09 5.95
C ASP A 194 13.25 23.06 7.11
N PRO A 195 13.69 23.42 8.33
CA PRO A 195 13.67 22.50 9.47
C PRO A 195 12.27 21.95 9.80
N SER A 196 11.21 22.72 9.57
CA SER A 196 9.83 22.30 9.86
C SER A 196 9.38 21.20 8.88
N VAL A 197 9.62 21.41 7.58
CA VAL A 197 9.35 20.41 6.52
C VAL A 197 10.16 19.14 6.77
N ARG A 198 11.42 19.29 7.18
CA ARG A 198 12.28 18.15 7.49
C ARG A 198 11.80 17.36 8.71
N ALA A 199 11.35 18.05 9.77
CA ALA A 199 10.77 17.39 10.94
C ALA A 199 9.49 16.62 10.58
N GLU A 200 8.63 17.19 9.72
CA GLU A 200 7.44 16.52 9.23
C GLU A 200 7.77 15.29 8.36
N LEU A 201 8.75 15.39 7.46
CA LEU A 201 9.23 14.24 6.67
C LEU A 201 9.81 13.12 7.55
N GLU A 202 10.56 13.48 8.59
CA GLU A 202 11.08 12.52 9.58
C GLU A 202 9.93 11.86 10.36
N TYR A 203 8.92 12.62 10.75
CA TYR A 203 7.72 12.10 11.39
C TYR A 203 6.98 11.11 10.49
N VAL A 204 6.67 11.51 9.25
CA VAL A 204 5.99 10.68 8.25
C VAL A 204 6.79 9.39 7.99
N TYR A 205 8.09 9.50 7.75
CA TYR A 205 8.97 8.34 7.53
C TYR A 205 8.98 7.38 8.73
N SER A 206 9.06 7.91 9.96
CA SER A 206 9.05 7.10 11.17
C SER A 206 7.75 6.34 11.39
N ALA A 207 6.63 6.91 10.92
CA ALA A 207 5.31 6.31 11.00
C ALA A 207 5.08 5.31 9.86
N ASN A 208 5.49 5.65 8.64
CA ASN A 208 5.36 4.82 7.45
C ASN A 208 6.35 5.29 6.36
N ALA A 209 7.34 4.44 6.07
CA ALA A 209 8.39 4.70 5.07
C ALA A 209 7.97 4.38 3.62
N SER A 210 6.68 4.23 3.33
CA SER A 210 6.15 3.88 2.02
C SER A 210 6.20 5.06 1.04
N TYR A 211 6.80 4.85 -0.12
CA TYR A 211 6.78 5.83 -1.21
C TYR A 211 5.36 6.11 -1.74
N THR A 212 4.40 5.19 -1.54
CA THR A 212 2.99 5.42 -1.88
C THR A 212 2.42 6.55 -1.04
N LEU A 213 2.65 6.52 0.28
CA LEU A 213 2.18 7.54 1.21
C LEU A 213 2.86 8.89 0.91
N LEU A 214 4.18 8.86 0.69
CA LEU A 214 4.94 10.06 0.31
C LEU A 214 4.36 10.71 -0.95
N LYS A 215 4.03 9.92 -1.97
CA LYS A 215 3.45 10.40 -3.21
C LYS A 215 2.06 11.02 -3.03
N GLN A 216 1.22 10.43 -2.17
CA GLN A 216 -0.07 11.01 -1.79
C GLN A 216 0.12 12.34 -1.07
N LEU A 217 1.08 12.39 -0.14
CA LEU A 217 1.45 13.59 0.60
C LEU A 217 1.93 14.70 -0.34
N THR A 218 2.84 14.40 -1.26
CA THR A 218 3.29 15.36 -2.28
C THR A 218 2.12 15.87 -3.12
N SER A 219 1.20 14.98 -3.52
CA SER A 219 0.03 15.38 -4.31
C SER A 219 -0.89 16.33 -3.52
N ALA A 220 -1.17 16.02 -2.25
CA ALA A 220 -1.98 16.88 -1.39
C ALA A 220 -1.33 18.25 -1.17
N PHE A 221 -0.02 18.26 -0.91
CA PHE A 221 0.75 19.49 -0.79
C PHE A 221 0.69 20.34 -2.06
N LEU A 222 0.88 19.74 -3.24
CA LEU A 222 0.81 20.48 -4.51
C LEU A 222 -0.58 21.05 -4.76
N CYS A 223 -1.65 20.32 -4.43
CA CYS A 223 -3.02 20.85 -4.50
C CYS A 223 -3.19 22.07 -3.59
N LEU A 224 -2.78 21.98 -2.32
CA LEU A 224 -2.85 23.11 -1.38
C LEU A 224 -1.99 24.29 -1.83
N TYR A 225 -0.82 24.02 -2.39
CA TYR A 225 0.08 25.03 -2.93
C TYR A 225 -0.53 25.77 -4.12
N LEU A 226 -1.20 25.06 -5.03
CA LEU A 226 -1.89 25.64 -6.19
C LEU A 226 -3.13 26.45 -5.79
N ASP A 227 -3.82 26.03 -4.73
CA ASP A 227 -4.98 26.73 -4.16
C ASP A 227 -4.61 27.86 -3.20
N ASN A 228 -3.30 28.10 -2.96
CA ASN A 228 -2.81 29.07 -1.99
C ASN A 228 -2.93 30.53 -2.47
N ILE A 229 -4.15 31.05 -2.44
CA ILE A 229 -4.45 32.43 -2.83
C ILE A 229 -3.97 33.44 -1.76
N GLU A 230 -3.88 33.01 -0.49
CA GLU A 230 -3.60 33.87 0.66
C GLU A 230 -2.09 34.05 0.95
N GLY A 231 -1.23 33.32 0.26
CA GLY A 231 0.22 33.42 0.42
C GLY A 231 0.74 32.74 1.70
N VAL A 232 0.03 31.72 2.19
CA VAL A 232 0.45 30.87 3.32
C VAL A 232 1.84 30.28 3.02
N PRO A 233 2.76 30.24 3.99
CA PRO A 233 4.08 29.65 3.78
C PRO A 233 3.97 28.18 3.32
N PRO A 234 4.78 27.73 2.33
CA PRO A 234 4.74 26.35 1.85
C PRO A 234 4.95 25.30 2.95
N ALA A 235 5.76 25.61 3.96
CA ALA A 235 5.96 24.74 5.12
C ALA A 235 4.67 24.48 5.91
N GLU A 236 3.82 25.49 6.08
CA GLU A 236 2.53 25.35 6.76
C GLU A 236 1.55 24.54 5.92
N LEU A 237 1.50 24.77 4.60
CA LEU A 237 0.70 23.95 3.68
C LEU A 237 1.16 22.48 3.66
N PHE A 238 2.46 22.24 3.82
CA PHE A 238 2.99 20.89 3.93
C PHE A 238 2.56 20.21 5.22
N ALA A 239 2.62 20.91 6.35
CA ALA A 239 2.09 20.40 7.62
C ALA A 239 0.59 20.08 7.51
N GLU A 240 -0.20 20.94 6.86
CA GLU A 240 -1.62 20.67 6.58
C GLU A 240 -1.79 19.42 5.68
N ALA A 241 -0.99 19.29 4.62
CA ALA A 241 -0.99 18.10 3.78
C ALA A 241 -0.65 16.83 4.57
N VAL A 242 0.30 16.92 5.51
CA VAL A 242 0.65 15.84 6.43
C VAL A 242 -0.54 15.49 7.30
N GLU A 243 -1.23 16.45 7.91
CA GLU A 243 -2.42 16.18 8.72
C GLU A 243 -3.58 15.57 7.91
N MET A 244 -3.73 15.96 6.64
CA MET A 244 -4.77 15.42 5.74
C MET A 244 -4.47 13.98 5.30
N VAL A 245 -3.19 13.68 4.99
CA VAL A 245 -2.78 12.40 4.37
C VAL A 245 -2.33 11.39 5.41
N MET A 246 -1.59 11.83 6.43
CA MET A 246 -1.29 10.97 7.56
C MET A 246 -2.60 10.68 8.27
N PRO A 247 -2.95 9.40 8.45
CA PRO A 247 -4.08 9.06 9.26
C PRO A 247 -3.74 9.41 10.71
N THR A 248 -4.07 10.63 11.13
CA THR A 248 -4.57 10.79 12.49
C THR A 248 -5.66 9.74 12.62
N LEU A 249 -5.59 8.90 13.66
CA LEU A 249 -6.64 7.91 13.86
C LEU A 249 -7.96 8.66 13.86
N SER A 250 -8.79 8.45 12.84
CA SER A 250 -10.11 9.07 12.81
C SER A 250 -10.79 8.78 14.14
N MET A 251 -11.69 9.64 14.61
CA MET A 251 -12.36 9.39 15.90
C MET A 251 -12.96 7.98 15.98
N TRP A 252 -13.35 7.45 14.82
CA TRP A 252 -13.81 6.09 14.62
C TRP A 252 -12.70 5.03 14.81
N SER A 253 -11.57 5.18 14.11
CA SER A 253 -10.37 4.34 14.26
C SER A 253 -9.82 4.33 15.68
N LEU A 254 -9.80 5.50 16.32
CA LEU A 254 -9.40 5.68 17.70
C LEU A 254 -10.38 4.97 18.65
N CYS A 255 -11.69 5.07 18.43
CA CYS A 255 -12.67 4.31 19.20
C CYS A 255 -12.51 2.78 19.03
N VAL A 256 -12.20 2.30 17.82
CA VAL A 256 -11.89 0.88 17.58
C VAL A 256 -10.65 0.48 18.37
N LEU A 257 -9.56 1.26 18.27
CA LEU A 257 -8.32 1.03 19.01
C LEU A 257 -8.53 1.07 20.52
N LEU A 258 -9.33 2.01 21.05
CA LEU A 258 -9.70 2.10 22.46
C LEU A 258 -10.46 0.84 22.90
N CYS A 259 -11.35 0.29 22.08
CA CYS A 259 -12.04 -0.96 22.36
C CYS A 259 -11.08 -2.16 22.42
N VAL A 260 -10.11 -2.23 21.49
CA VAL A 260 -9.05 -3.26 21.50
C VAL A 260 -8.19 -3.13 22.76
N TYR A 261 -7.70 -1.93 23.03
CA TYR A 261 -6.88 -1.61 24.19
C TYR A 261 -7.61 -1.98 25.48
N ARG A 262 -8.89 -1.61 25.62
CA ARG A 262 -9.70 -1.92 26.81
C ARG A 262 -9.76 -3.41 27.11
N ARG A 263 -9.85 -4.26 26.07
CA ARG A 263 -9.89 -5.71 26.22
C ARG A 263 -8.54 -6.35 26.51
N LEU A 264 -7.44 -5.68 26.16
CA LEU A 264 -6.08 -6.24 26.28
C LEU A 264 -5.22 -5.56 27.36
N ARG A 265 -5.62 -4.40 27.90
CA ARG A 265 -4.82 -3.61 28.87
C ARG A 265 -4.51 -4.34 30.18
N SER A 266 -5.35 -5.30 30.56
CA SER A 266 -5.19 -6.12 31.76
C SER A 266 -4.72 -7.55 31.46
N CYS A 267 -4.38 -7.82 30.20
CA CYS A 267 -3.94 -9.13 29.74
C CYS A 267 -2.42 -9.14 29.46
N PRO A 268 -1.78 -10.33 29.43
CA PRO A 268 -0.42 -10.47 28.93
C PRO A 268 -0.29 -9.94 27.50
N GLN A 269 0.91 -9.49 27.09
CA GLN A 269 1.14 -8.90 25.77
C GLN A 269 0.86 -9.85 24.60
N SER A 270 0.97 -11.16 24.83
CA SER A 270 0.63 -12.21 23.85
C SER A 270 -0.87 -12.56 23.79
N ALA A 271 -1.71 -11.89 24.59
CA ALA A 271 -3.14 -12.15 24.60
C ALA A 271 -3.79 -11.63 23.32
N THR A 272 -4.69 -12.45 22.78
CA THR A 272 -5.47 -12.09 21.59
C THR A 272 -6.93 -11.90 21.93
N VAL A 273 -7.60 -11.01 21.22
CA VAL A 273 -9.04 -10.76 21.30
C VAL A 273 -9.68 -10.98 19.92
N GLY A 274 -10.89 -11.55 19.88
CA GLY A 274 -11.60 -11.77 18.63
C GLY A 274 -12.27 -10.49 18.11
N TYR A 275 -12.28 -10.30 16.78
CA TYR A 275 -12.89 -9.15 16.12
C TYR A 275 -14.36 -8.96 16.52
N ARG A 276 -15.12 -10.05 16.68
CA ARG A 276 -16.51 -9.99 17.14
C ARG A 276 -16.67 -9.38 18.53
N LYS A 277 -15.75 -9.64 19.47
CA LYS A 277 -15.81 -9.05 20.82
C LYS A 277 -15.52 -7.54 20.78
N ILE A 278 -14.57 -7.14 19.95
CA ILE A 278 -14.25 -5.72 19.74
C ILE A 278 -15.45 -4.99 19.12
N LEU A 279 -16.10 -5.58 18.11
CA LEU A 279 -17.32 -5.05 17.52
C LEU A 279 -18.44 -4.84 18.53
N GLN A 280 -18.63 -5.77 19.48
CA GLN A 280 -19.66 -5.64 20.53
C GLN A 280 -19.40 -4.43 21.42
N ASP A 281 -18.15 -4.20 21.80
CA ASP A 281 -17.73 -3.04 22.58
C ASP A 281 -17.94 -1.75 21.79
N PHE A 282 -17.51 -1.76 20.54
CA PHE A 282 -17.65 -0.63 19.63
C PHE A 282 -19.11 -0.22 19.44
N ARG A 283 -20.01 -1.20 19.24
CA ARG A 283 -21.46 -0.96 19.19
C ARG A 283 -21.99 -0.37 20.49
N ARG A 284 -21.48 -0.79 21.65
CA ARG A 284 -21.87 -0.22 22.94
C ARG A 284 -21.48 1.26 23.00
N VAL A 285 -20.27 1.63 22.57
CA VAL A 285 -19.83 3.03 22.47
C VAL A 285 -20.80 3.84 21.61
N GLY A 286 -21.06 3.39 20.37
CA GLY A 286 -21.99 4.09 19.47
C GLY A 286 -23.43 4.15 19.99
N ASN A 287 -23.88 3.15 20.74
CA ASN A 287 -25.27 3.09 21.20
C ASN A 287 -25.51 3.86 22.49
N THR A 288 -24.56 3.86 23.43
CA THR A 288 -24.77 4.35 24.80
C THR A 288 -23.85 5.51 25.21
N VAL A 289 -22.79 5.80 24.45
CA VAL A 289 -21.78 6.80 24.82
C VAL A 289 -21.81 8.00 23.89
N ASP A 290 -21.67 7.76 22.58
CA ASP A 290 -21.70 8.82 21.57
C ASP A 290 -22.31 8.31 20.27
N SER A 291 -23.51 8.80 19.94
CA SER A 291 -24.23 8.38 18.74
C SER A 291 -23.53 8.74 17.43
N ARG A 292 -22.60 9.70 17.44
CA ARG A 292 -21.80 10.09 16.27
C ARG A 292 -20.82 9.00 15.84
N VAL A 293 -20.52 8.06 16.74
CA VAL A 293 -19.59 6.93 16.51
C VAL A 293 -20.34 5.70 15.98
N ARG A 294 -21.68 5.75 15.78
CA ARG A 294 -22.45 4.62 15.22
C ARG A 294 -22.05 4.33 13.79
N VAL A 295 -21.95 3.04 13.48
CA VAL A 295 -21.61 2.56 12.12
C VAL A 295 -22.82 1.85 11.50
N PRO A 296 -23.04 2.02 10.19
CA PRO A 296 -24.12 1.32 9.50
C PRO A 296 -23.86 -0.19 9.31
N SER A 297 -22.61 -0.66 9.42
CA SER A 297 -22.25 -2.05 9.09
C SER A 297 -21.12 -2.61 9.95
N ASP A 298 -21.26 -3.87 10.34
CA ASP A 298 -20.24 -4.64 11.06
C ASP A 298 -18.98 -4.87 10.22
N LEU A 299 -19.16 -4.98 8.90
CA LEU A 299 -18.08 -5.15 7.95
C LEU A 299 -17.10 -3.98 7.99
N ALA A 300 -17.62 -2.77 8.22
CA ALA A 300 -16.79 -1.57 8.31
C ALA A 300 -15.83 -1.67 9.51
N VAL A 301 -16.32 -2.08 10.69
CA VAL A 301 -15.48 -2.23 11.89
C VAL A 301 -14.40 -3.30 11.70
N TYR A 302 -14.69 -4.39 10.98
CA TYR A 302 -13.69 -5.40 10.68
C TYR A 302 -12.62 -4.91 9.70
N LYS A 303 -12.99 -4.15 8.67
CA LYS A 303 -12.04 -3.50 7.78
C LYS A 303 -11.16 -2.50 8.52
N GLU A 304 -11.73 -1.78 9.49
CA GLU A 304 -10.96 -0.86 10.31
C GLU A 304 -9.96 -1.58 11.22
N LEU A 305 -10.32 -2.74 11.76
CA LEU A 305 -9.38 -3.58 12.50
C LEU A 305 -8.23 -4.08 11.62
N ASP A 306 -8.53 -4.51 10.39
CA ASP A 306 -7.49 -4.88 9.43
C ASP A 306 -6.61 -3.66 9.06
N ARG A 307 -7.20 -2.47 8.91
CA ARG A 307 -6.43 -1.23 8.70
C ARG A 307 -5.48 -0.92 9.86
N LEU A 308 -5.92 -1.12 11.11
CA LEU A 308 -5.05 -0.96 12.29
C LEU A 308 -3.92 -2.02 12.34
N VAL A 309 -4.12 -3.19 11.72
CA VAL A 309 -3.07 -4.20 11.54
C VAL A 309 -2.08 -3.74 10.47
N GLU A 310 -2.56 -3.20 9.35
CA GLU A 310 -1.72 -2.63 8.28
C GLU A 310 -0.88 -1.46 8.80
N LEU A 311 -1.43 -0.64 9.69
CA LEU A 311 -0.71 0.44 10.39
C LEU A 311 0.28 -0.06 11.46
N GLY A 312 0.40 -1.38 11.65
CA GLY A 312 1.33 -1.98 12.62
C GLY A 312 0.94 -1.76 14.09
N LEU A 313 -0.25 -1.23 14.38
CA LEU A 313 -0.75 -1.03 15.74
C LEU A 313 -1.23 -2.35 16.36
N LEU A 314 -1.78 -3.22 15.51
CA LEU A 314 -2.29 -4.54 15.87
C LEU A 314 -1.55 -5.63 15.12
N GLU A 315 -1.54 -6.83 15.67
CA GLU A 315 -1.11 -8.06 15.00
C GLU A 315 -2.31 -8.99 14.89
N ALA A 316 -2.66 -9.46 13.69
CA ALA A 316 -3.81 -10.35 13.48
C ALA A 316 -3.40 -11.80 13.17
N ASP A 317 -4.18 -12.75 13.67
CA ASP A 317 -4.04 -14.17 13.32
C ASP A 317 -4.55 -14.40 11.88
N THR A 318 -3.60 -14.64 10.98
CA THR A 318 -3.85 -14.85 9.54
C THR A 318 -4.44 -16.23 9.21
N LYS A 319 -4.60 -17.12 10.21
CA LYS A 319 -5.13 -18.48 9.98
C LYS A 319 -6.63 -18.49 9.63
N ALA A 320 -7.37 -17.44 9.94
CA ALA A 320 -8.80 -17.34 9.68
C ALA A 320 -9.10 -16.53 8.40
N ASN A 321 -9.57 -17.21 7.36
CA ASN A 321 -9.97 -16.56 6.09
C ASN A 321 -11.18 -15.63 6.23
N ASN A 322 -12.04 -15.84 7.23
CA ASN A 322 -13.20 -15.00 7.49
C ASN A 322 -12.93 -14.02 8.64
N MET A 323 -13.05 -12.73 8.35
CA MET A 323 -12.76 -11.62 9.27
C MET A 323 -13.52 -11.70 10.60
N VAL A 324 -14.73 -12.26 10.61
CA VAL A 324 -15.55 -12.40 11.82
C VAL A 324 -14.88 -13.29 12.88
N PHE A 325 -14.08 -14.25 12.44
CA PHE A 325 -13.37 -15.20 13.30
C PHE A 325 -11.90 -14.82 13.54
N ARG A 326 -11.43 -13.74 12.92
CA ARG A 326 -10.07 -13.24 13.15
C ARG A 326 -9.91 -12.75 14.58
N ARG A 327 -8.68 -12.85 15.05
CA ARG A 327 -8.25 -12.39 16.37
C ARG A 327 -7.05 -11.49 16.19
N CYS A 328 -6.91 -10.50 17.06
CA CYS A 328 -5.74 -9.63 17.09
C CYS A 328 -5.16 -9.49 18.49
N SER A 329 -3.88 -9.17 18.55
CA SER A 329 -3.12 -8.71 19.72
C SER A 329 -2.62 -7.29 19.47
N LEU A 330 -2.15 -6.63 20.53
CA LEU A 330 -1.43 -5.36 20.40
C LEU A 330 0.00 -5.65 19.96
N ASN A 331 0.47 -4.98 18.91
CA ASN A 331 1.85 -5.06 18.46
C ASN A 331 2.79 -4.14 19.29
N MET A 332 2.25 -3.49 20.32
CA MET A 332 2.97 -2.57 21.19
C MET A 332 2.67 -2.81 22.67
N ASN A 333 3.55 -2.32 23.53
CA ASN A 333 3.39 -2.45 24.97
C ASN A 333 2.14 -1.68 25.45
N THR A 334 1.27 -2.37 26.21
CA THR A 334 0.02 -1.82 26.76
C THR A 334 0.22 -0.59 27.65
N GLN A 335 1.37 -0.48 28.34
CA GLN A 335 1.68 0.69 29.15
C GLN A 335 2.02 1.91 28.29
N ASN A 336 2.76 1.70 27.18
CA ASN A 336 3.12 2.78 26.26
C ASN A 336 1.89 3.27 25.49
N LEU A 337 1.10 2.35 24.94
CA LEU A 337 -0.16 2.70 24.27
C LEU A 337 -1.11 3.42 25.23
N GLY A 338 -1.18 3.01 26.48
CA GLY A 338 -2.01 3.68 27.50
C GLY A 338 -1.59 5.12 27.80
N LYS A 339 -0.29 5.44 27.73
CA LYS A 339 0.19 6.83 27.87
C LYS A 339 -0.19 7.66 26.65
N ILE A 340 0.09 7.15 25.45
CA ILE A 340 -0.25 7.80 24.18
C ILE A 340 -1.76 8.09 24.11
N LEU A 341 -2.60 7.11 24.43
CA LEU A 341 -4.06 7.27 24.39
C LEU A 341 -4.60 8.31 25.39
N ARG A 342 -3.87 8.62 26.48
CA ARG A 342 -4.25 9.65 27.46
C ARG A 342 -3.79 11.05 27.05
N GLU A 343 -2.80 11.16 26.18
CA GLU A 343 -2.33 12.43 25.64
C GLU A 343 -3.24 12.93 24.51
N ILE A 344 -4.04 12.03 23.90
CA ILE A 344 -5.02 12.39 22.87
C ILE A 344 -6.24 13.04 23.52
N THR A 345 -6.66 14.20 23.00
CA THR A 345 -7.88 14.88 23.45
C THR A 345 -9.12 14.12 22.93
N LEU A 346 -9.87 13.51 23.85
CA LEU A 346 -11.10 12.76 23.54
C LEU A 346 -12.36 13.59 23.90
N PRO A 347 -13.49 13.38 23.21
CA PRO A 347 -14.78 13.88 23.70
C PRO A 347 -15.06 13.34 25.11
N ALA A 348 -15.49 14.21 26.03
CA ALA A 348 -15.66 13.91 27.45
C ALA A 348 -16.47 12.62 27.74
N ALA A 349 -17.49 12.32 26.93
CA ALA A 349 -18.28 11.08 27.08
C ALA A 349 -17.47 9.81 26.78
N ILE A 350 -16.60 9.86 25.75
CA ILE A 350 -15.74 8.75 25.33
C ILE A 350 -14.60 8.56 26.32
N GLU A 351 -14.00 9.66 26.78
CA GLU A 351 -12.98 9.67 27.83
C GLU A 351 -13.52 9.06 29.13
N TYR A 352 -14.67 9.53 29.60
CA TYR A 352 -15.34 8.99 30.78
C TYR A 352 -15.63 7.50 30.64
N TRP A 353 -16.14 7.04 29.48
CA TRP A 353 -16.39 5.62 29.25
C TRP A 353 -15.11 4.78 29.30
N PHE A 354 -14.00 5.32 28.79
CA PHE A 354 -12.70 4.66 28.78
C PHE A 354 -12.09 4.50 30.18
N GLU A 355 -12.25 5.51 31.03
CA GLU A 355 -11.70 5.53 32.39
C GLU A 355 -12.54 4.71 33.38
N THR A 356 -13.88 4.68 33.22
CA THR A 356 -14.79 4.16 34.27
C THR A 356 -15.22 2.71 34.13
N GLN A 357 -15.14 2.10 32.94
CA GLN A 357 -15.58 0.71 32.75
C GLN A 357 -14.45 -0.27 33.10
N ALA A 358 -14.70 -1.20 34.02
CA ALA A 358 -13.79 -2.31 34.31
C ALA A 358 -13.64 -3.24 33.09
N ALA A 359 -12.46 -3.88 32.96
CA ALA A 359 -12.25 -4.90 31.95
C ALA A 359 -13.06 -6.16 32.33
N GLU A 360 -14.10 -6.47 31.56
CA GLU A 360 -14.80 -7.77 31.63
C GLU A 360 -14.07 -8.85 30.83
#